data_AF-A0A7L1BTW8-F1
#
_entry.id   AF-A0A7L1BTW8-F1
#
_cell.length_a   1.000
_cell.length_b   1.000
_cell.length_c   1.000
_cell.angle_alpha   90.00
_cell.angle_beta   90.00
_cell.angle_gamma   90.00
#
_symmetry.space_group_name_H-M   'P 1'
#
loop_
_entity.id
_entity.type
_entity.pdbx_description
1 polymer ?
#
loop_
_entity_poly.entity_id
_entity_poly.type
_entity_poly.pdbx_seq_one_letter_code
_entity_poly.pdbx_strand_id
1 'polypeptide(L)'
;MELQAVVSTLESGEQDTVLKVLQVYNQEKSQCFIFEDEEREERKKMAQLLIKFLERELQPSCQVTCLESIRILSRDKHCLDPFTTKEGLKTLSRHAGIDYSEELIREVPDLDVILESLKCLCNIVFSSAMAQELTAEGRLVVGLARRIKLYNERSLPHDIKFFDLRLLFLLTALRVDIRQQLAQELRGISLMTDTLELTLGVKWLDPYEVATEEGLLPPLPRQETERAMEILKVLFNITFDSSKREVDEEDAALYRHLGALLRHCLMISADGEDRTEEFHSHTVNLLGNLPLKCLDVLLTPKVRPGSLEYMGVNMDAVSILLDFLERRLDRGHKLKESLTPVLNLLTESARVHRQTRKFLKARVLPPLRDVRNRPEVGNSLRNKLVRLMTHIDTDVKHCAAEFLFVLCKESVSRFVKYTGYGNAAGLLAARGLMAGGREEGEYSEDEDTDTEEYKEAKPNINPVTGRVEEKLPNPMEGMTEEQKEHEAMKLVNMFDKLSREKVIQPMGITPSGNLAPMENAIRNIADERSSSDSDLGLD
;
A
#
# COMPACT_ATOMS: atom_id res chain seq x y z
N MET A 1 -12.38 11.81 42.15
CA MET A 1 -13.26 10.91 42.91
C MET A 1 -12.55 9.60 43.21
N GLU A 2 -12.67 9.05 44.42
CA GLU A 2 -12.09 7.73 44.74
C GLU A 2 -12.86 6.61 44.03
N LEU A 3 -12.13 5.71 43.35
CA LEU A 3 -12.72 4.63 42.57
C LEU A 3 -13.56 3.66 43.41
N GLN A 4 -13.20 3.46 44.69
CA GLN A 4 -13.95 2.64 45.62
C GLN A 4 -15.37 3.16 45.86
N ALA A 5 -15.56 4.48 45.95
CA ALA A 5 -16.88 5.09 46.10
C ALA A 5 -17.76 4.85 44.85
N VAL A 6 -17.15 4.86 43.66
CA VAL A 6 -17.84 4.53 42.40
C VAL A 6 -18.31 3.09 42.41
N VAL A 7 -17.43 2.15 42.78
CA VAL A 7 -17.75 0.72 42.87
C VAL A 7 -18.87 0.45 43.87
N SER A 8 -18.80 1.02 45.07
CA SER A 8 -19.87 0.86 46.08
C SER A 8 -21.21 1.41 45.62
N THR A 9 -21.21 2.50 44.85
CA THR A 9 -22.44 3.05 44.26
C THR A 9 -23.00 2.13 43.18
N LEU A 10 -22.15 1.54 42.34
CA LEU A 10 -22.58 0.56 41.33
C LEU A 10 -23.20 -0.70 41.96
N GLU A 11 -22.70 -1.12 43.12
CA GLU A 11 -23.25 -2.25 43.87
C GLU A 11 -24.66 -1.98 44.42
N SER A 12 -24.99 -0.74 44.79
CA SER A 12 -26.35 -0.39 45.22
C SER A 12 -27.37 -0.54 44.08
N GLY A 13 -26.93 -0.33 42.84
CA GLY A 13 -27.72 -0.51 41.63
C GLY A 13 -28.86 0.49 41.46
N GLU A 14 -28.89 1.58 42.24
CA GLU A 14 -29.88 2.65 42.10
C GLU A 14 -29.49 3.56 40.93
N GLN A 15 -30.36 3.62 39.92
CA GLN A 15 -30.02 4.19 38.63
C GLN A 15 -29.60 5.68 38.68
N ASP A 16 -30.35 6.52 39.38
CA ASP A 16 -30.09 7.96 39.42
C ASP A 16 -28.80 8.29 40.18
N THR A 17 -28.49 7.50 41.20
CA THR A 17 -27.27 7.64 42.00
C THR A 17 -26.06 7.18 41.20
N VAL A 18 -26.17 6.03 40.52
CA VAL A 18 -25.13 5.53 39.59
C VAL A 18 -24.86 6.54 38.48
N LEU A 19 -25.90 7.08 37.84
CA LEU A 19 -25.77 8.08 36.78
C LEU A 19 -24.94 9.28 37.24
N LYS A 20 -25.28 9.89 38.38
CA LYS A 20 -24.57 11.08 38.90
C LYS A 20 -23.11 10.79 39.20
N VAL A 21 -22.83 9.65 39.83
CA VAL A 21 -21.46 9.26 40.21
C VAL A 21 -20.61 8.99 38.97
N LEU A 22 -21.15 8.27 37.98
CA LEU A 22 -20.44 7.99 36.74
C LEU A 22 -20.23 9.24 35.89
N GLN A 23 -21.14 10.21 35.89
CA GLN A 23 -20.95 11.48 35.19
C GLN A 23 -19.72 12.24 35.71
N VAL A 24 -19.55 12.30 37.04
CA VAL A 24 -18.37 12.94 37.65
C VAL A 24 -17.10 12.15 37.30
N TYR A 25 -17.15 10.82 37.42
CA TYR A 25 -16.03 9.95 37.02
C TYR A 25 -15.62 10.16 35.55
N ASN A 26 -16.60 10.19 34.63
CA ASN A 26 -16.36 10.36 33.20
C ASN A 26 -15.76 11.73 32.89
N GLN A 27 -16.23 12.79 33.55
CA GLN A 27 -15.65 14.13 33.39
C GLN A 27 -14.18 14.16 33.81
N GLU A 28 -13.85 13.60 34.98
CA GLU A 28 -12.49 13.54 35.50
C GLU A 28 -11.54 12.67 34.63
N LYS A 29 -12.04 11.55 34.09
CA LYS A 29 -11.20 10.54 33.40
C LYS A 29 -11.37 10.53 31.87
N SER A 30 -12.13 11.46 31.28
CA SER A 30 -12.43 11.51 29.83
C SER A 30 -11.19 11.51 28.93
N GLN A 31 -10.10 12.18 29.35
CA GLN A 31 -8.82 12.27 28.66
C GLN A 31 -7.72 11.41 29.31
N CYS A 32 -8.10 10.45 30.16
CA CYS A 32 -7.16 9.54 30.79
C CYS A 32 -6.76 8.41 29.83
N PHE A 33 -5.45 8.28 29.60
CA PHE A 33 -4.84 7.22 28.78
C PHE A 33 -3.76 6.43 29.53
N ILE A 34 -3.41 6.86 30.75
CA ILE A 34 -2.43 6.21 31.62
C ILE A 34 -3.16 5.88 32.93
N PHE A 35 -3.07 4.63 33.35
CA PHE A 35 -3.79 4.12 34.51
C PHE A 35 -2.79 3.58 35.54
N GLU A 36 -3.03 3.89 36.81
CA GLU A 36 -2.18 3.44 37.91
C GLU A 36 -2.43 1.96 38.22
N ASP A 37 -1.38 1.22 38.55
CA ASP A 37 -1.48 -0.21 38.83
C ASP A 37 -2.17 -0.52 40.16
N GLU A 38 -2.13 0.41 41.12
CA GLU A 38 -2.71 0.25 42.45
C GLU A 38 -4.24 0.08 42.41
N GLU A 39 -4.92 0.77 41.50
CA GLU A 39 -6.38 0.75 41.34
C GLU A 39 -6.87 -0.32 40.34
N ARG A 40 -6.00 -1.23 39.88
CA ARG A 40 -6.32 -2.16 38.77
C ARG A 40 -7.47 -3.10 39.11
N GLU A 41 -7.48 -3.67 40.31
CA GLU A 41 -8.51 -4.62 40.72
C GLU A 41 -9.87 -3.94 40.92
N GLU A 42 -9.89 -2.72 41.48
CA GLU A 42 -11.10 -1.90 41.55
C GLU A 42 -11.64 -1.55 40.17
N ARG A 43 -10.78 -1.24 39.19
CA ARG A 43 -11.20 -0.99 37.81
C ARG A 43 -11.79 -2.24 37.17
N LYS A 44 -11.19 -3.41 37.39
CA LYS A 44 -11.77 -4.70 36.92
C LYS A 44 -13.14 -4.97 37.54
N LYS A 45 -13.28 -4.71 38.84
CA LYS A 45 -14.56 -4.86 39.54
C LYS A 45 -15.62 -3.88 39.00
N MET A 46 -15.25 -2.62 38.80
CA MET A 46 -16.11 -1.61 38.17
C MET A 46 -16.56 -2.06 36.78
N ALA A 47 -15.64 -2.54 35.93
CA ALA A 47 -15.94 -3.04 34.60
C ALA A 47 -16.96 -4.20 34.61
N GLN A 48 -16.79 -5.17 35.52
CA GLN A 48 -17.74 -6.28 35.69
C GLN A 48 -19.14 -5.80 36.11
N LEU A 49 -19.20 -4.85 37.06
CA LEU A 49 -20.47 -4.30 37.54
C LEU A 49 -21.18 -3.50 36.44
N LEU A 50 -20.45 -2.70 35.65
CA LEU A 50 -21.01 -1.93 34.54
C LEU A 50 -21.65 -2.83 33.47
N ILE A 51 -20.98 -3.93 33.09
CA ILE A 51 -21.56 -4.89 32.13
C ILE A 51 -22.85 -5.50 32.67
N LYS A 52 -22.84 -5.98 33.92
CA LYS A 52 -24.05 -6.52 34.58
C LYS A 52 -25.16 -5.48 34.72
N PHE A 53 -24.80 -4.22 34.92
CA PHE A 53 -25.75 -3.14 35.05
C PHE A 53 -26.42 -2.83 33.71
N LEU A 54 -25.65 -2.85 32.60
CA LEU A 54 -26.16 -2.68 31.23
C LEU A 54 -27.04 -3.83 30.73
N GLU A 55 -27.08 -4.98 31.43
CA GLU A 55 -28.04 -6.05 31.16
C GLU A 55 -29.46 -5.71 31.64
N ARG A 56 -29.62 -4.70 32.50
CA ARG A 56 -30.91 -4.22 33.00
C ARG A 56 -31.55 -3.25 32.01
N GLU A 57 -32.86 -3.05 32.14
CA GLU A 57 -33.57 -1.96 31.46
C GLU A 57 -33.21 -0.63 32.13
N LEU A 58 -32.45 0.21 31.42
CA LEU A 58 -31.97 1.49 31.90
C LEU A 58 -32.44 2.61 30.97
N GLN A 59 -32.81 3.76 31.54
CA GLN A 59 -32.85 5.05 30.84
C GLN A 59 -31.66 5.25 29.88
N PRO A 60 -31.87 5.78 28.66
CA PRO A 60 -30.81 6.00 27.67
C PRO A 60 -29.63 6.84 28.20
N SER A 61 -29.90 7.90 28.97
CA SER A 61 -28.86 8.75 29.60
C SER A 61 -27.90 7.96 30.50
N CYS A 62 -28.43 6.97 31.21
CA CYS A 62 -27.65 6.08 32.07
C CYS A 62 -26.88 5.05 31.26
N GLN A 63 -27.47 4.51 30.19
CA GLN A 63 -26.77 3.61 29.26
C GLN A 63 -25.55 4.31 28.65
N VAL A 64 -25.73 5.52 28.11
CA VAL A 64 -24.64 6.35 27.56
C VAL A 64 -23.54 6.56 28.59
N THR A 65 -23.90 7.01 29.79
CA THR A 65 -22.92 7.28 30.86
C THR A 65 -22.15 6.01 31.27
N CYS A 66 -22.82 4.85 31.35
CA CYS A 66 -22.17 3.57 31.62
C CYS A 66 -21.20 3.18 30.49
N LEU A 67 -21.63 3.34 29.23
CA LEU A 67 -20.81 3.03 28.07
C LEU A 67 -19.60 3.96 27.95
N GLU A 68 -19.73 5.25 28.26
CA GLU A 68 -18.59 6.16 28.36
C GLU A 68 -17.57 5.70 29.41
N SER A 69 -18.03 5.23 30.58
CA SER A 69 -17.15 4.65 31.60
C SER A 69 -16.45 3.40 31.07
N ILE A 70 -17.17 2.51 30.38
CA ILE A 70 -16.57 1.33 29.71
C ILE A 70 -15.56 1.75 28.64
N ARG A 71 -15.84 2.81 27.87
CA ARG A 71 -14.92 3.34 26.85
C ARG A 71 -13.64 3.86 27.49
N ILE A 72 -13.72 4.51 28.64
CA ILE A 72 -12.55 4.96 29.40
C ILE A 72 -11.77 3.74 29.90
N LEU A 73 -12.43 2.78 30.56
CA LEU A 73 -11.80 1.58 31.11
C LEU A 73 -11.17 0.68 30.03
N SER A 74 -11.78 0.61 28.83
CA SER A 74 -11.25 -0.17 27.70
C SER A 74 -9.96 0.38 27.09
N ARG A 75 -9.50 1.56 27.51
CA ARG A 75 -8.16 2.07 27.17
C ARG A 75 -7.07 1.38 27.99
N ASP A 76 -7.40 0.85 29.16
CA ASP A 76 -6.48 0.08 29.99
C ASP A 76 -6.47 -1.39 29.54
N LYS A 77 -5.36 -1.82 28.90
CA LYS A 77 -5.20 -3.19 28.42
C LYS A 77 -5.28 -4.24 29.54
N HIS A 78 -4.99 -3.86 30.79
CA HIS A 78 -5.05 -4.76 31.93
C HIS A 78 -6.45 -4.92 32.52
N CYS A 79 -7.44 -4.14 32.07
CA CYS A 79 -8.82 -4.18 32.56
C CYS A 79 -9.81 -4.72 31.52
N LEU A 80 -9.33 -5.38 30.45
CA LEU A 80 -10.19 -5.85 29.37
C LEU A 80 -10.93 -7.17 29.66
N ASP A 81 -10.41 -8.02 30.56
CA ASP A 81 -10.97 -9.35 30.85
C ASP A 81 -12.50 -9.35 31.08
N PRO A 82 -13.08 -8.40 31.85
CA PRO A 82 -14.53 -8.33 32.06
C PRO A 82 -15.35 -8.06 30.79
N PHE A 83 -14.76 -7.34 29.82
CA PHE A 83 -15.41 -6.98 28.56
C PHE A 83 -15.23 -8.06 27.48
N THR A 84 -14.20 -8.90 27.61
CA THR A 84 -13.83 -9.93 26.63
C THR A 84 -14.47 -11.28 26.96
N THR A 85 -15.71 -11.27 27.45
CA THR A 85 -16.55 -12.45 27.68
C THR A 85 -17.64 -12.51 26.62
N LYS A 86 -18.25 -13.70 26.42
CA LYS A 86 -19.34 -13.87 25.45
C LYS A 86 -20.53 -12.98 25.81
N GLU A 87 -20.87 -12.91 27.09
CA GLU A 87 -21.95 -12.09 27.64
C GLU A 87 -21.63 -10.60 27.53
N GLY A 88 -20.40 -10.19 27.86
CA GLY A 88 -19.96 -8.80 27.77
C GLY A 88 -20.02 -8.27 26.34
N LEU A 89 -19.45 -9.01 25.38
CA LEU A 89 -19.49 -8.62 23.97
C LEU A 89 -20.91 -8.66 23.40
N LYS A 90 -21.74 -9.63 23.80
CA LYS A 90 -23.16 -9.68 23.39
C LYS A 90 -23.95 -8.49 23.92
N THR A 91 -23.67 -8.04 25.15
CA THR A 91 -24.31 -6.86 25.73
C THR A 91 -23.89 -5.60 24.98
N LEU A 92 -22.60 -5.43 24.70
CA LEU A 92 -22.09 -4.29 23.92
C LEU A 92 -22.58 -4.32 22.46
N SER A 93 -22.65 -5.47 21.81
CA SER A 93 -23.16 -5.61 20.43
C SER A 93 -24.65 -5.30 20.35
N ARG A 94 -25.42 -5.64 21.40
CA ARG A 94 -26.85 -5.30 21.51
C ARG A 94 -27.05 -3.80 21.62
N HIS A 95 -26.32 -3.12 22.51
CA HIS A 95 -26.39 -1.66 22.65
C HIS A 95 -25.84 -0.93 21.41
N ALA A 96 -24.88 -1.52 20.71
CA ALA A 96 -24.42 -1.06 19.40
C ALA A 96 -25.41 -1.36 18.26
N GLY A 97 -26.47 -2.14 18.47
CA GLY A 97 -27.44 -2.50 17.44
C GLY A 97 -26.90 -3.39 16.31
N ILE A 98 -25.84 -4.16 16.57
CA ILE A 98 -25.17 -5.06 15.59
C ILE A 98 -25.08 -6.52 16.04
N ASP A 99 -25.69 -6.85 17.17
CA ASP A 99 -25.84 -8.24 17.61
C ASP A 99 -26.57 -9.06 16.55
N TYR A 100 -26.01 -10.21 16.18
CA TYR A 100 -26.66 -11.14 15.28
C TYR A 100 -27.78 -11.87 16.02
N SER A 101 -29.02 -11.65 15.60
CA SER A 101 -30.19 -12.35 16.12
C SER A 101 -31.17 -12.66 15.00
N GLU A 102 -31.77 -13.84 15.06
CA GLU A 102 -32.78 -14.32 14.11
C GLU A 102 -34.16 -13.65 14.34
N GLU A 103 -34.34 -12.92 15.45
CA GLU A 103 -35.59 -12.24 15.78
C GLU A 103 -35.79 -11.00 14.89
N LEU A 104 -36.94 -10.95 14.19
CA LEU A 104 -37.20 -9.95 13.14
C LEU A 104 -37.38 -8.51 13.64
N ILE A 105 -37.67 -8.30 14.92
CA ILE A 105 -38.03 -6.99 15.47
C ILE A 105 -37.24 -6.77 16.76
N ARG A 106 -36.31 -5.82 16.73
CA ARG A 106 -35.67 -5.27 17.92
C ARG A 106 -35.86 -3.77 17.93
N GLU A 107 -36.10 -3.21 19.12
CA GLU A 107 -36.03 -1.77 19.32
C GLU A 107 -34.64 -1.28 18.94
N VAL A 108 -34.60 -0.25 18.10
CA VAL A 108 -33.34 0.39 17.72
C VAL A 108 -32.88 1.18 18.94
N PRO A 109 -31.66 0.94 19.46
CA PRO A 109 -31.15 1.71 20.59
C PRO A 109 -31.03 3.19 20.23
N ASP A 110 -30.98 4.04 21.25
CA ASP A 110 -30.74 5.47 21.08
C ASP A 110 -29.41 5.73 20.33
N LEU A 111 -29.35 6.81 19.55
CA LEU A 111 -28.19 7.11 18.70
C LEU A 111 -26.90 7.30 19.51
N ASP A 112 -26.99 7.92 20.69
CA ASP A 112 -25.84 8.16 21.56
C ASP A 112 -25.35 6.84 22.19
N VAL A 113 -26.29 5.94 22.51
CA VAL A 113 -26.00 4.58 23.01
C VAL A 113 -25.28 3.76 21.96
N ILE A 114 -25.74 3.81 20.70
CA ILE A 114 -25.08 3.13 19.57
C ILE A 114 -23.65 3.65 19.42
N LEU A 115 -23.48 4.97 19.38
CA LEU A 115 -22.19 5.60 19.17
C LEU A 115 -21.17 5.22 20.25
N GLU A 116 -21.54 5.34 21.53
CA GLU A 116 -20.64 5.00 22.63
C GLU A 116 -20.33 3.50 22.66
N SER A 117 -21.30 2.63 22.36
CA SER A 117 -21.08 1.19 22.27
C SER A 117 -20.09 0.82 21.16
N LEU A 118 -20.17 1.46 19.99
CA LEU A 118 -19.23 1.22 18.89
C LEU A 118 -17.81 1.65 19.25
N LYS A 119 -17.65 2.78 19.94
CA LYS A 119 -16.35 3.23 20.44
C LYS A 119 -15.75 2.22 21.44
N CYS A 120 -16.56 1.68 22.35
CA CYS A 120 -16.14 0.61 23.27
C CYS A 120 -15.65 -0.63 22.49
N LEU A 121 -16.46 -1.11 21.54
CA LEU A 121 -16.11 -2.27 20.72
C LEU A 121 -14.82 -2.06 19.93
N CYS A 122 -14.61 -0.87 19.35
CA CYS A 122 -13.36 -0.54 18.66
C CYS A 122 -12.13 -0.66 19.59
N ASN A 123 -12.20 -0.09 20.80
CA ASN A 123 -11.09 -0.17 21.77
C ASN A 123 -10.79 -1.61 22.18
N ILE A 124 -11.85 -2.37 22.50
CA ILE A 124 -11.76 -3.74 22.99
C ILE A 124 -11.21 -4.67 21.90
N VAL A 125 -11.76 -4.63 20.68
CA VAL A 125 -11.32 -5.46 19.55
C VAL A 125 -9.89 -5.12 19.14
N PHE A 126 -9.51 -3.84 19.13
CA PHE A 126 -8.15 -3.43 18.81
C PHE A 126 -7.12 -3.99 19.81
N SER A 127 -7.49 -4.11 21.08
CA SER A 127 -6.55 -4.42 22.16
C SER A 127 -6.56 -5.87 22.65
N SER A 128 -7.61 -6.66 22.35
CA SER A 128 -7.78 -8.03 22.85
C SER A 128 -8.00 -9.06 21.75
N ALA A 129 -7.07 -10.02 21.66
CA ALA A 129 -7.20 -11.19 20.77
C ALA A 129 -8.43 -12.06 21.10
N MET A 130 -8.76 -12.21 22.39
CA MET A 130 -9.95 -12.95 22.82
C MET A 130 -11.23 -12.28 22.32
N ALA A 131 -11.31 -10.94 22.34
CA ALA A 131 -12.44 -10.25 21.75
C ALA A 131 -12.53 -10.44 20.23
N GLN A 132 -11.40 -10.43 19.52
CA GLN A 132 -11.37 -10.69 18.07
C GLN A 132 -11.96 -12.06 17.74
N GLU A 133 -11.69 -13.08 18.57
CA GLU A 133 -12.27 -14.42 18.41
C GLU A 133 -13.77 -14.46 18.70
N LEU A 134 -14.19 -13.95 19.85
CA LEU A 134 -15.59 -13.95 20.25
C LEU A 134 -16.48 -13.11 19.32
N THR A 135 -15.96 -12.03 18.74
CA THR A 135 -16.69 -11.21 17.76
C THR A 135 -16.88 -11.93 16.42
N ALA A 136 -15.94 -12.80 16.03
CA ALA A 136 -16.08 -13.68 14.87
C ALA A 136 -17.18 -14.73 15.13
N GLU A 137 -17.14 -15.41 16.29
CA GLU A 137 -18.17 -16.37 16.70
C GLU A 137 -19.56 -15.74 16.81
N GLY A 138 -19.62 -14.50 17.32
CA GLY A 138 -20.85 -13.71 17.43
C GLY A 138 -21.37 -13.15 16.10
N ARG A 139 -20.65 -13.37 14.99
CA ARG A 139 -21.00 -12.90 13.63
C ARG A 139 -21.30 -11.40 13.55
N LEU A 140 -20.59 -10.57 14.32
CA LEU A 140 -20.81 -9.11 14.36
C LEU A 140 -20.64 -8.45 12.98
N VAL A 141 -19.77 -9.02 12.13
CA VAL A 141 -19.58 -8.56 10.75
C VAL A 141 -20.88 -8.60 9.93
N VAL A 142 -21.77 -9.55 10.19
CA VAL A 142 -23.06 -9.67 9.50
C VAL A 142 -23.99 -8.52 9.92
N GLY A 143 -24.02 -8.20 11.22
CA GLY A 143 -24.80 -7.07 11.75
C GLY A 143 -24.32 -5.73 11.20
N LEU A 144 -23.00 -5.52 11.16
CA LEU A 144 -22.39 -4.34 10.54
C LEU A 144 -22.72 -4.23 9.05
N ALA A 145 -22.51 -5.29 8.27
CA ALA A 145 -22.80 -5.31 6.84
C ALA A 145 -24.27 -5.02 6.54
N ARG A 146 -25.19 -5.59 7.35
CA ARG A 146 -26.64 -5.32 7.24
C ARG A 146 -26.95 -3.85 7.50
N ARG A 147 -26.35 -3.24 8.53
CA ARG A 147 -26.56 -1.81 8.83
C ARG A 147 -25.99 -0.91 7.73
N ILE A 148 -24.79 -1.20 7.23
CA ILE A 148 -24.14 -0.42 6.17
C ILE A 148 -24.97 -0.43 4.89
N LYS A 149 -25.55 -1.59 4.53
CA LYS A 149 -26.45 -1.71 3.37
C LYS A 149 -27.65 -0.76 3.43
N LEU A 150 -28.06 -0.33 4.62
CA LEU A 150 -29.21 0.55 4.85
C LEU A 150 -28.84 2.03 4.98
N TYR A 151 -27.60 2.43 4.69
CA TYR A 151 -27.15 3.83 4.81
C TYR A 151 -27.92 4.83 3.94
N ASN A 152 -28.50 4.38 2.82
CA ASN A 152 -29.37 5.19 1.96
C ASN A 152 -30.79 5.32 2.49
N GLU A 153 -31.29 4.30 3.19
CA GLU A 153 -32.65 4.27 3.70
C GLU A 153 -32.77 4.92 5.08
N ARG A 154 -31.69 4.88 5.87
CA ARG A 154 -31.64 5.41 7.24
C ARG A 154 -30.68 6.57 7.35
N SER A 155 -31.19 7.71 7.81
CA SER A 155 -30.36 8.88 8.12
C SER A 155 -29.60 8.67 9.44
N LEU A 156 -28.48 7.94 9.37
CA LEU A 156 -27.56 7.78 10.50
C LEU A 156 -26.53 8.94 10.51
N PRO A 157 -26.22 9.50 11.70
CA PRO A 157 -25.17 10.50 11.86
C PRO A 157 -23.80 10.04 11.35
N HIS A 158 -22.94 11.00 10.98
CA HIS A 158 -21.57 10.74 10.51
C HIS A 158 -20.80 9.85 11.49
N ASP A 159 -20.81 10.16 12.79
CA ASP A 159 -19.98 9.45 13.77
C ASP A 159 -20.33 7.96 13.86
N ILE A 160 -21.62 7.60 13.80
CA ILE A 160 -22.04 6.20 13.78
C ILE A 160 -21.53 5.51 12.51
N LYS A 161 -21.72 6.13 11.34
CA LYS A 161 -21.22 5.59 10.08
C LYS A 161 -19.70 5.40 10.09
N PHE A 162 -18.97 6.35 10.66
CA PHE A 162 -17.52 6.28 10.80
C PHE A 162 -17.10 5.12 11.72
N PHE A 163 -17.70 4.98 12.91
CA PHE A 163 -17.34 3.91 13.84
C PHE A 163 -17.78 2.51 13.39
N ASP A 164 -18.85 2.40 12.59
CA ASP A 164 -19.20 1.17 11.89
C ASP A 164 -18.07 0.70 10.97
N LEU A 165 -17.62 1.60 10.10
CA LEU A 165 -16.57 1.34 9.13
C LEU A 165 -15.23 1.10 9.83
N ARG A 166 -14.94 1.83 10.90
CA ARG A 166 -13.73 1.63 11.72
C ARG A 166 -13.74 0.26 12.41
N LEU A 167 -14.86 -0.16 12.98
CA LEU A 167 -14.99 -1.49 13.58
C LEU A 167 -14.84 -2.58 12.51
N LEU A 168 -15.47 -2.40 11.34
CA LEU A 168 -15.34 -3.32 10.21
C LEU A 168 -13.90 -3.42 9.71
N PHE A 169 -13.17 -2.29 9.64
CA PHE A 169 -11.75 -2.26 9.32
C PHE A 169 -10.93 -3.06 10.34
N LEU A 170 -11.15 -2.85 11.64
CA LEU A 170 -10.42 -3.57 12.69
C LEU A 170 -10.67 -5.08 12.60
N LEU A 171 -11.92 -5.50 12.46
CA LEU A 171 -12.28 -6.91 12.35
C LEU A 171 -11.62 -7.56 11.12
N THR A 172 -11.67 -6.91 9.95
CA THR A 172 -11.07 -7.44 8.71
C THR A 172 -9.54 -7.37 8.67
N ALA A 173 -8.95 -6.43 9.40
CA ALA A 173 -7.50 -6.31 9.54
C ALA A 173 -6.93 -7.41 10.44
N LEU A 174 -7.60 -7.68 11.58
CA LEU A 174 -7.11 -8.56 12.64
C LEU A 174 -7.49 -10.03 12.46
N ARG A 175 -8.54 -10.33 11.67
CA ARG A 175 -9.09 -11.69 11.51
C ARG A 175 -9.26 -12.09 10.05
N VAL A 176 -8.56 -13.15 9.65
CA VAL A 176 -8.57 -13.67 8.27
C VAL A 176 -9.89 -14.34 7.92
N ASP A 177 -10.51 -15.05 8.86
CA ASP A 177 -11.84 -15.65 8.73
C ASP A 177 -12.93 -14.61 8.51
N ILE A 178 -12.94 -13.52 9.29
CA ILE A 178 -13.88 -12.40 9.07
C ILE A 178 -13.66 -11.74 7.71
N ARG A 179 -12.40 -11.55 7.31
CA ARG A 179 -12.06 -10.99 5.99
C ARG A 179 -12.62 -11.86 4.85
N GLN A 180 -12.44 -13.18 4.93
CA GLN A 180 -12.97 -14.13 3.95
C GLN A 180 -14.51 -14.13 3.93
N GLN A 181 -15.15 -14.15 5.10
CA GLN A 181 -16.60 -14.07 5.23
C GLN A 181 -17.15 -12.77 4.61
N LEU A 182 -16.53 -11.62 4.89
CA LEU A 182 -16.96 -10.35 4.31
C LEU A 182 -16.79 -10.35 2.79
N ALA A 183 -15.64 -10.79 2.28
CA ALA A 183 -15.35 -10.84 0.85
C ALA A 183 -16.33 -11.75 0.09
N GLN A 184 -16.51 -12.99 0.55
CA GLN A 184 -17.17 -14.05 -0.21
C GLN A 184 -18.66 -14.20 0.14
N GLU A 185 -19.00 -14.32 1.43
CA GLU A 185 -20.38 -14.58 1.86
C GLU A 185 -21.25 -13.32 1.81
N LEU A 186 -20.68 -12.19 2.22
CA LEU A 186 -21.41 -10.92 2.38
C LEU A 186 -21.26 -9.98 1.18
N ARG A 187 -20.62 -10.42 0.09
CA ARG A 187 -20.34 -9.62 -1.12
C ARG A 187 -19.72 -8.25 -0.78
N GLY A 188 -18.76 -8.26 0.14
CA GLY A 188 -18.19 -7.05 0.76
C GLY A 188 -17.58 -6.07 -0.24
N ILE A 189 -17.04 -6.55 -1.36
CA ILE A 189 -16.50 -5.67 -2.41
C ILE A 189 -17.61 -4.82 -3.01
N SER A 190 -18.74 -5.41 -3.41
CA SER A 190 -19.90 -4.67 -3.92
C SER A 190 -20.47 -3.74 -2.85
N LEU A 191 -20.69 -4.24 -1.63
CA LEU A 191 -21.23 -3.42 -0.54
C LEU A 191 -20.36 -2.18 -0.25
N MET A 192 -19.05 -2.34 -0.17
CA MET A 192 -18.12 -1.23 0.09
C MET A 192 -17.96 -0.31 -1.12
N THR A 193 -18.05 -0.84 -2.34
CA THR A 193 -18.02 -0.04 -3.58
C THR A 193 -19.25 0.87 -3.63
N ASP A 194 -20.45 0.34 -3.37
CA ASP A 194 -21.68 1.12 -3.29
C ASP A 194 -21.58 2.17 -2.16
N THR A 195 -21.03 1.78 -1.00
CA THR A 195 -20.84 2.71 0.13
C THR A 195 -19.86 3.83 -0.21
N LEU A 196 -18.82 3.54 -1.00
CA LEU A 196 -17.85 4.53 -1.48
C LEU A 196 -18.52 5.49 -2.48
N GLU A 197 -19.27 4.97 -3.45
CA GLU A 197 -20.05 5.78 -4.40
C GLU A 197 -20.94 6.78 -3.67
N LEU A 198 -21.70 6.31 -2.68
CA LEU A 198 -22.59 7.14 -1.88
C LEU A 198 -21.84 8.19 -1.07
N THR A 199 -20.66 7.84 -0.55
CA THR A 199 -19.84 8.77 0.23
C THR A 199 -19.22 9.87 -0.64
N LEU A 200 -18.89 9.55 -1.90
CA LEU A 200 -18.36 10.50 -2.87
C LEU A 200 -19.45 11.35 -3.52
N GLY A 201 -20.72 10.91 -3.49
CA GLY A 201 -21.85 11.63 -4.06
C GLY A 201 -21.78 11.76 -5.59
N VAL A 202 -21.19 10.77 -6.25
CA VAL A 202 -20.96 10.78 -7.71
C VAL A 202 -22.15 10.22 -8.49
N LYS A 203 -22.22 10.56 -9.78
CA LYS A 203 -23.16 9.99 -10.74
C LYS A 203 -22.40 9.31 -11.88
N TRP A 204 -22.92 8.17 -12.33
CA TRP A 204 -22.40 7.44 -13.48
C TRP A 204 -22.83 8.11 -14.79
N LEU A 205 -21.86 8.50 -15.62
CA LEU A 205 -22.06 9.03 -16.97
C LEU A 205 -21.96 7.92 -18.02
N ASP A 206 -21.01 7.01 -17.84
CA ASP A 206 -20.75 5.81 -18.65
C ASP A 206 -20.43 4.66 -17.66
N PRO A 207 -20.45 3.36 -18.07
CA PRO A 207 -20.27 2.22 -17.15
C PRO A 207 -19.03 2.27 -16.25
N TYR A 208 -17.98 2.97 -16.69
CA TYR A 208 -16.71 3.16 -15.98
C TYR A 208 -16.29 4.64 -15.92
N GLU A 209 -17.26 5.57 -16.03
CA GLU A 209 -17.03 7.01 -15.92
C GLU A 209 -18.01 7.65 -14.94
N VAL A 210 -17.46 8.23 -13.88
CA VAL A 210 -18.21 8.98 -12.87
C VAL A 210 -17.85 10.45 -12.90
N ALA A 211 -18.82 11.29 -12.55
CA ALA A 211 -18.64 12.72 -12.36
C ALA A 211 -19.47 13.23 -11.19
N THR A 212 -19.09 14.37 -10.65
CA THR A 212 -19.94 15.19 -9.79
C THR A 212 -20.71 16.20 -10.63
N GLU A 213 -21.76 16.82 -10.08
CA GLU A 213 -22.46 17.91 -10.76
C GLU A 213 -21.49 19.07 -11.10
N GLU A 214 -21.73 19.69 -12.26
CA GLU A 214 -20.77 20.51 -13.03
C GLU A 214 -20.10 21.65 -12.24
N GLY A 215 -18.76 21.73 -12.30
CA GLY A 215 -17.99 22.87 -11.76
C GLY A 215 -16.53 22.53 -11.41
N LEU A 216 -15.80 23.52 -10.89
CA LEU A 216 -14.56 23.29 -10.13
C LEU A 216 -14.94 22.45 -8.90
N LEU A 217 -14.49 21.21 -8.87
CA LEU A 217 -14.71 20.27 -7.78
C LEU A 217 -14.21 20.90 -6.47
N PRO A 218 -15.09 21.27 -5.53
CA PRO A 218 -14.64 21.65 -4.20
C PRO A 218 -13.95 20.43 -3.57
N PRO A 219 -13.00 20.64 -2.64
CA PRO A 219 -12.42 19.54 -1.89
C PRO A 219 -13.52 18.72 -1.21
N LEU A 220 -13.35 17.40 -1.20
CA LEU A 220 -14.24 16.49 -0.49
C LEU A 220 -14.32 16.93 0.98
N PRO A 221 -15.52 17.13 1.56
CA PRO A 221 -15.61 17.62 2.92
C PRO A 221 -15.07 16.58 3.90
N ARG A 222 -14.60 17.07 5.06
CA ARG A 222 -13.85 16.29 6.04
C ARG A 222 -14.54 14.98 6.44
N GLN A 223 -15.85 15.03 6.70
CA GLN A 223 -16.62 13.87 7.16
C GLN A 223 -16.70 12.78 6.09
N GLU A 224 -16.86 13.18 4.83
CA GLU A 224 -16.87 12.30 3.67
C GLU A 224 -15.47 11.72 3.44
N THR A 225 -14.41 12.52 3.56
CA THR A 225 -13.02 12.03 3.47
C THR A 225 -12.73 10.97 4.54
N GLU A 226 -13.09 11.23 5.80
CA GLU A 226 -12.86 10.29 6.91
C GLU A 226 -13.57 8.95 6.66
N ARG A 227 -14.84 8.97 6.22
CA ARG A 227 -15.58 7.75 5.85
C ARG A 227 -14.99 7.05 4.63
N ALA A 228 -14.64 7.80 3.58
CA ALA A 228 -14.05 7.24 2.37
C ALA A 228 -12.73 6.52 2.68
N MET A 229 -11.87 7.09 3.53
CA MET A 229 -10.64 6.43 3.97
C MET A 229 -10.89 5.15 4.76
N GLU A 230 -11.90 5.09 5.63
CA GLU A 230 -12.27 3.81 6.28
C GLU A 230 -12.75 2.77 5.28
N ILE A 231 -13.57 3.16 4.30
CA ILE A 231 -14.05 2.25 3.24
C ILE A 231 -12.89 1.72 2.40
N LEU A 232 -11.95 2.58 2.00
CA LEU A 232 -10.76 2.19 1.25
C LEU A 232 -9.89 1.21 2.04
N LYS A 233 -9.76 1.38 3.35
CA LYS A 233 -9.02 0.45 4.23
C LYS A 233 -9.71 -0.91 4.35
N VAL A 234 -11.04 -0.94 4.49
CA VAL A 234 -11.81 -2.21 4.48
C VAL A 234 -11.65 -2.92 3.13
N LEU A 235 -11.83 -2.19 2.02
CA LEU A 235 -11.63 -2.70 0.67
C LEU A 235 -10.22 -3.26 0.48
N PHE A 236 -9.19 -2.54 0.93
CA PHE A 236 -7.80 -3.00 0.88
C PHE A 236 -7.62 -4.34 1.60
N ASN A 237 -8.19 -4.49 2.81
CA ASN A 237 -8.10 -5.74 3.57
C ASN A 237 -8.74 -6.90 2.82
N ILE A 238 -9.95 -6.73 2.27
CA ILE A 238 -10.70 -7.82 1.63
C ILE A 238 -10.25 -8.13 0.19
N THR A 239 -9.47 -7.25 -0.44
CA THR A 239 -8.95 -7.42 -1.81
C THR A 239 -7.47 -7.80 -1.87
N PHE A 240 -6.80 -7.96 -0.73
CA PHE A 240 -5.34 -8.14 -0.66
C PHE A 240 -4.79 -9.27 -1.55
N ASP A 241 -5.53 -10.37 -1.74
CA ASP A 241 -5.11 -11.50 -2.58
C ASP A 241 -5.75 -11.51 -3.98
N SER A 242 -6.53 -10.48 -4.35
CA SER A 242 -7.31 -10.46 -5.60
C SER A 242 -6.44 -10.35 -6.84
N SER A 243 -5.33 -9.60 -6.80
CA SER A 243 -4.43 -9.40 -7.95
C SER A 243 -3.73 -10.67 -8.44
N LYS A 244 -3.64 -11.70 -7.58
CA LYS A 244 -2.99 -13.00 -7.88
C LYS A 244 -3.97 -14.06 -8.39
N ARG A 245 -5.27 -13.78 -8.39
CA ARG A 245 -6.31 -14.74 -8.77
C ARG A 245 -6.75 -14.49 -10.20
N GLU A 246 -7.04 -15.57 -10.92
CA GLU A 246 -7.85 -15.45 -12.13
C GLU A 246 -9.25 -15.02 -11.72
N VAL A 247 -9.74 -13.99 -12.40
CA VAL A 247 -11.00 -13.34 -12.10
C VAL A 247 -11.94 -13.56 -13.27
N ASP A 248 -13.16 -14.00 -13.00
CA ASP A 248 -14.19 -14.14 -14.03
C ASP A 248 -14.67 -12.78 -14.57
N GLU A 249 -15.62 -12.79 -15.49
CA GLU A 249 -16.12 -11.54 -16.09
C GLU A 249 -17.03 -10.73 -15.15
N GLU A 250 -17.74 -11.37 -14.22
CA GLU A 250 -18.61 -10.68 -13.25
C GLU A 250 -17.76 -9.91 -12.23
N ASP A 251 -16.77 -10.59 -11.64
CA ASP A 251 -15.83 -9.97 -10.72
C ASP A 251 -14.95 -8.93 -11.44
N ALA A 252 -14.55 -9.17 -12.70
CA ALA A 252 -13.81 -8.16 -13.47
C ALA A 252 -14.64 -6.89 -13.70
N ALA A 253 -15.94 -7.01 -13.99
CA ALA A 253 -16.82 -5.86 -14.10
C ALA A 253 -16.93 -5.11 -12.77
N LEU A 254 -17.02 -5.82 -11.65
CA LEU A 254 -17.03 -5.22 -10.31
C LEU A 254 -15.73 -4.47 -9.99
N TYR A 255 -14.56 -5.07 -10.28
CA TYR A 255 -13.28 -4.40 -10.06
C TYR A 255 -13.07 -3.20 -10.99
N ARG A 256 -13.57 -3.24 -12.23
CA ARG A 256 -13.55 -2.08 -13.12
C ARG A 256 -14.44 -0.95 -12.60
N HIS A 257 -15.62 -1.29 -12.06
CA HIS A 257 -16.51 -0.33 -11.43
C HIS A 257 -15.85 0.34 -10.21
N LEU A 258 -15.25 -0.45 -9.32
CA LEU A 258 -14.44 0.06 -8.21
C LEU A 258 -13.26 0.92 -8.72
N GLY A 259 -12.54 0.46 -9.75
CA GLY A 259 -11.41 1.19 -10.33
C GLY A 259 -11.81 2.57 -10.90
N ALA A 260 -13.02 2.72 -11.43
CA ALA A 260 -13.55 4.00 -11.87
C ALA A 260 -13.79 4.97 -10.70
N LEU A 261 -14.28 4.49 -9.55
CA LEU A 261 -14.40 5.29 -8.32
C LEU A 261 -13.01 5.67 -7.78
N LEU A 262 -12.06 4.74 -7.77
CA LEU A 262 -10.68 5.02 -7.32
C LEU A 262 -9.98 6.04 -8.21
N ARG A 263 -10.21 5.98 -9.53
CA ARG A 263 -9.78 7.03 -10.45
C ARG A 263 -10.35 8.38 -10.03
N HIS A 264 -11.64 8.45 -9.72
CA HIS A 264 -12.25 9.69 -9.23
C HIS A 264 -11.62 10.18 -7.92
N CYS A 265 -11.34 9.28 -6.97
CA CYS A 265 -10.63 9.61 -5.73
C CYS A 265 -9.25 10.26 -5.99
N LEU A 266 -8.51 9.81 -7.01
CA LEU A 266 -7.25 10.45 -7.41
C LEU A 266 -7.45 11.85 -8.00
N MET A 267 -8.55 12.08 -8.71
CA MET A 267 -8.83 13.35 -9.39
C MET A 267 -9.32 14.45 -8.44
N ILE A 268 -9.83 14.10 -7.25
CA ILE A 268 -10.33 15.06 -6.26
C ILE A 268 -9.30 15.32 -5.15
N SER A 269 -9.47 16.45 -4.48
CA SER A 269 -8.70 16.80 -3.26
C SER A 269 -9.58 16.65 -2.02
N ALA A 270 -8.95 16.48 -0.87
CA ALA A 270 -9.61 16.57 0.43
C ALA A 270 -9.31 17.93 1.08
N ASP A 271 -9.97 18.21 2.21
CA ASP A 271 -9.70 19.42 3.02
C ASP A 271 -8.25 19.43 3.57
N GLY A 272 -7.36 20.07 2.82
CA GLY A 272 -5.94 20.22 3.11
C GLY A 272 -5.02 19.28 2.31
N GLU A 273 -3.76 19.69 2.12
CA GLU A 273 -2.77 18.91 1.38
C GLU A 273 -2.44 17.59 2.06
N ASP A 274 -2.25 17.59 3.39
CA ASP A 274 -1.91 16.38 4.15
C ASP A 274 -2.99 15.30 4.09
N ARG A 275 -4.27 15.70 4.20
CA ARG A 275 -5.40 14.76 4.06
C ARG A 275 -5.59 14.30 2.63
N THR A 276 -5.37 15.17 1.65
CA THR A 276 -5.40 14.77 0.24
C THR A 276 -4.36 13.70 -0.02
N GLU A 277 -3.17 13.87 0.54
CA GLU A 277 -2.09 12.93 0.45
C GLU A 277 -2.43 11.57 1.11
N GLU A 278 -2.95 11.58 2.34
CA GLU A 278 -3.41 10.35 3.03
C GLU A 278 -4.52 9.63 2.26
N PHE A 279 -5.50 10.39 1.74
CA PHE A 279 -6.60 9.86 0.94
C PHE A 279 -6.13 9.22 -0.37
N HIS A 280 -5.22 9.90 -1.09
CA HIS A 280 -4.57 9.35 -2.28
C HIS A 280 -3.74 8.13 -1.95
N SER A 281 -3.03 8.10 -0.81
CA SER A 281 -2.27 6.93 -0.37
C SER A 281 -3.15 5.69 -0.21
N HIS A 282 -4.32 5.81 0.41
CA HIS A 282 -5.25 4.69 0.54
C HIS A 282 -5.83 4.24 -0.81
N THR A 283 -6.07 5.19 -1.71
CA THR A 283 -6.56 4.91 -3.06
C THR A 283 -5.52 4.16 -3.89
N VAL A 284 -4.26 4.60 -3.86
CA VAL A 284 -3.14 3.93 -4.55
C VAL A 284 -2.92 2.51 -4.02
N ASN A 285 -2.95 2.33 -2.69
CA ASN A 285 -2.81 1.01 -2.08
C ASN A 285 -3.89 0.04 -2.58
N LEU A 286 -5.14 0.50 -2.68
CA LEU A 286 -6.24 -0.32 -3.17
C LEU A 286 -6.17 -0.58 -4.68
N LEU A 287 -5.76 0.41 -5.48
CA LEU A 287 -5.51 0.21 -6.92
C LEU A 287 -4.48 -0.89 -7.16
N GLY A 288 -3.45 -0.99 -6.31
CA GLY A 288 -2.44 -2.06 -6.37
C GLY A 288 -2.98 -3.47 -6.11
N ASN A 289 -4.16 -3.60 -5.50
CA ASN A 289 -4.82 -4.89 -5.26
C ASN A 289 -5.72 -5.34 -6.41
N LEU A 290 -6.08 -4.44 -7.33
CA LEU A 290 -6.98 -4.77 -8.43
C LEU A 290 -6.28 -5.71 -9.44
N PRO A 291 -7.03 -6.62 -10.09
CA PRO A 291 -6.48 -7.42 -11.18
C PRO A 291 -5.97 -6.53 -12.31
N LEU A 292 -4.81 -6.85 -12.87
CA LEU A 292 -4.12 -6.00 -13.86
C LEU A 292 -4.99 -5.67 -15.09
N LYS A 293 -5.79 -6.64 -15.55
CA LYS A 293 -6.73 -6.47 -16.67
C LYS A 293 -7.83 -5.43 -16.43
N CYS A 294 -8.06 -5.03 -15.17
CA CYS A 294 -9.06 -4.04 -14.77
C CYS A 294 -8.48 -2.64 -14.61
N LEU A 295 -7.14 -2.47 -14.71
CA LEU A 295 -6.49 -1.16 -14.64
C LEU A 295 -6.65 -0.35 -15.94
N ASP A 296 -7.22 -0.96 -16.98
CA ASP A 296 -7.63 -0.28 -18.22
C ASP A 296 -8.57 0.90 -17.95
N VAL A 297 -9.38 0.83 -16.90
CA VAL A 297 -10.29 1.91 -16.48
C VAL A 297 -9.59 3.20 -16.08
N LEU A 298 -8.29 3.18 -15.78
CA LEU A 298 -7.53 4.41 -15.55
C LEU A 298 -7.37 5.24 -16.83
N LEU A 299 -7.50 4.60 -18.00
CA LEU A 299 -7.30 5.17 -19.33
C LEU A 299 -8.61 5.36 -20.12
N THR A 300 -9.74 4.84 -19.63
CA THR A 300 -11.03 4.89 -20.31
C THR A 300 -11.67 6.26 -20.49
N PRO A 301 -11.44 7.29 -19.64
CA PRO A 301 -12.08 8.59 -19.82
C PRO A 301 -11.80 9.19 -21.19
N LYS A 302 -12.82 9.82 -21.77
CA LYS A 302 -12.67 10.56 -23.03
C LYS A 302 -11.72 11.73 -22.84
N VAL A 303 -10.90 12.01 -23.85
CA VAL A 303 -10.08 13.21 -23.90
C VAL A 303 -11.01 14.42 -24.04
N ARG A 304 -10.97 15.33 -23.06
CA ARG A 304 -11.75 16.58 -23.06
C ARG A 304 -10.79 17.78 -23.15
N PRO A 305 -11.28 18.98 -23.53
CA PRO A 305 -10.46 20.18 -23.47
C PRO A 305 -9.89 20.39 -22.06
N GLY A 306 -8.55 20.49 -21.94
CA GLY A 306 -7.84 20.60 -20.66
C GLY A 306 -7.34 19.27 -20.08
N SER A 307 -7.77 18.12 -20.62
CA SER A 307 -7.16 16.82 -20.29
C SER A 307 -5.75 16.71 -20.83
N LEU A 308 -4.91 16.00 -20.10
CA LEU A 308 -3.60 15.58 -20.57
C LEU A 308 -3.76 14.40 -21.54
N GLU A 309 -3.61 14.68 -22.83
CA GLU A 309 -3.70 13.67 -23.89
C GLU A 309 -2.32 13.16 -24.30
N TYR A 310 -2.22 11.84 -24.49
CA TYR A 310 -1.06 11.21 -25.10
C TYR A 310 -1.48 10.01 -25.95
N MET A 311 -1.15 10.04 -27.24
CA MET A 311 -1.50 8.99 -28.21
C MET A 311 -3.01 8.73 -28.29
N GLY A 312 -3.83 9.78 -28.19
CA GLY A 312 -5.29 9.71 -28.24
C GLY A 312 -5.95 9.18 -26.97
N VAL A 313 -5.20 9.04 -25.87
CA VAL A 313 -5.68 8.50 -24.58
C VAL A 313 -5.52 9.55 -23.48
N ASN A 314 -6.47 9.60 -22.56
CA ASN A 314 -6.40 10.45 -21.37
C ASN A 314 -5.35 9.90 -20.38
N MET A 315 -4.40 10.75 -19.97
CA MET A 315 -3.31 10.43 -19.04
C MET A 315 -3.42 11.16 -17.70
N ASP A 316 -4.55 11.80 -17.40
CA ASP A 316 -4.74 12.61 -16.18
C ASP A 316 -4.46 11.77 -14.92
N ALA A 317 -5.07 10.58 -14.81
CA ALA A 317 -4.88 9.69 -13.67
C ALA A 317 -3.42 9.20 -13.54
N VAL A 318 -2.78 8.85 -14.66
CA VAL A 318 -1.38 8.40 -14.68
C VAL A 318 -0.44 9.55 -14.29
N SER A 319 -0.74 10.78 -14.73
CA SER A 319 0.03 11.97 -14.35
C SER A 319 -0.08 12.24 -12.86
N ILE A 320 -1.28 12.16 -12.27
CA ILE A 320 -1.47 12.35 -10.83
C ILE A 320 -0.70 11.30 -10.03
N LEU A 321 -0.71 10.04 -10.47
CA LEU A 321 0.08 8.98 -9.84
C LEU A 321 1.59 9.26 -9.91
N LEU A 322 2.07 9.81 -11.03
CA LEU A 322 3.47 10.19 -11.20
C LEU A 322 3.85 11.38 -10.29
N ASP A 323 2.98 12.39 -10.22
CA ASP A 323 3.17 13.56 -9.35
C ASP A 323 3.09 13.18 -7.86
N PHE A 324 2.24 12.20 -7.52
CA PHE A 324 2.19 11.59 -6.19
C PHE A 324 3.50 10.89 -5.84
N LEU A 325 4.05 10.07 -6.75
CA LEU A 325 5.36 9.44 -6.59
C LEU A 325 6.46 10.49 -6.40
N GLU A 326 6.50 11.54 -7.22
CA GLU A 326 7.52 12.58 -7.12
C GLU A 326 7.47 13.32 -5.78
N ARG A 327 6.27 13.71 -5.32
CA ARG A 327 6.10 14.33 -3.99
C ARG A 327 6.58 13.44 -2.86
N ARG A 328 6.31 12.14 -2.90
CA ARG A 328 6.79 11.18 -1.89
C ARG A 328 8.32 11.01 -1.93
N LEU A 329 8.91 11.00 -3.13
CA LEU A 329 10.37 10.97 -3.29
C LEU A 329 11.05 12.19 -2.66
N ASP A 330 10.45 13.37 -2.82
CA ASP A 330 11.00 14.62 -2.29
C ASP A 330 10.89 14.73 -0.77
N ARG A 331 9.87 14.12 -0.16
CA ARG A 331 9.70 14.07 1.31
C ARG A 331 10.71 13.16 2.00
N GLY A 332 11.13 12.05 1.38
CA GLY A 332 12.20 11.19 1.92
C GLY A 332 11.86 10.33 3.15
N HIS A 333 10.62 10.38 3.67
CA HIS A 333 10.23 9.66 4.89
C HIS A 333 9.60 8.30 4.60
N LYS A 334 9.97 7.26 5.38
CA LYS A 334 9.40 5.90 5.30
C LYS A 334 9.28 5.37 3.87
N LEU A 335 10.37 5.46 3.11
CA LEU A 335 10.41 5.21 1.66
C LEU A 335 9.77 3.88 1.25
N LYS A 336 9.97 2.80 2.01
CA LYS A 336 9.37 1.49 1.72
C LYS A 336 7.84 1.53 1.68
N GLU A 337 7.21 1.89 2.80
CA GLU A 337 5.75 1.98 2.91
C GLU A 337 5.17 3.03 1.96
N SER A 338 5.94 4.09 1.70
CA SER A 338 5.51 5.25 0.93
C SER A 338 5.61 5.08 -0.58
N LEU A 339 6.61 4.38 -1.11
CA LEU A 339 6.92 4.36 -2.54
C LEU A 339 6.56 3.04 -3.21
N THR A 340 6.71 1.92 -2.50
CA THR A 340 6.48 0.58 -3.08
C THR A 340 5.09 0.44 -3.69
N PRO A 341 3.98 0.91 -3.07
CA PRO A 341 2.65 0.76 -3.67
C PRO A 341 2.51 1.50 -5.00
N VAL A 342 2.93 2.78 -5.08
CA VAL A 342 2.82 3.57 -6.31
C VAL A 342 3.80 3.09 -7.39
N LEU A 343 5.02 2.68 -7.03
CA LEU A 343 5.99 2.13 -7.98
C LEU A 343 5.46 0.84 -8.59
N ASN A 344 4.93 -0.08 -7.79
CA ASN A 344 4.38 -1.33 -8.29
C ASN A 344 3.16 -1.08 -9.20
N LEU A 345 2.25 -0.19 -8.80
CA LEU A 345 1.07 0.16 -9.62
C LEU A 345 1.49 0.73 -10.98
N LEU A 346 2.41 1.70 -11.01
CA LEU A 346 2.91 2.29 -12.26
C LEU A 346 3.68 1.28 -13.11
N THR A 347 4.45 0.38 -12.48
CA THR A 347 5.19 -0.69 -13.16
C THR A 347 4.25 -1.65 -13.86
N GLU A 348 3.27 -2.20 -13.15
CA GLU A 348 2.36 -3.19 -13.72
C GLU A 348 1.40 -2.55 -14.74
N SER A 349 0.95 -1.31 -14.50
CA SER A 349 0.20 -0.55 -15.50
C SER A 349 1.03 -0.31 -16.77
N ALA A 350 2.32 -0.02 -16.65
CA ALA A 350 3.23 0.12 -17.79
C ALA A 350 3.54 -1.22 -18.48
N ARG A 351 3.51 -2.35 -17.77
CA ARG A 351 3.70 -3.67 -18.37
C ARG A 351 2.53 -3.99 -19.31
N VAL A 352 1.30 -3.79 -18.84
CA VAL A 352 0.07 -4.11 -19.57
C VAL A 352 -0.29 -3.06 -20.62
N HIS A 353 -0.21 -1.76 -20.30
CA HIS A 353 -0.70 -0.69 -21.17
C HIS A 353 0.42 0.04 -21.88
N ARG A 354 0.53 -0.16 -23.20
CA ARG A 354 1.57 0.45 -24.05
C ARG A 354 1.57 1.98 -23.97
N GLN A 355 0.39 2.60 -23.95
CA GLN A 355 0.22 4.05 -23.89
C GLN A 355 0.76 4.61 -22.57
N THR A 356 0.41 3.98 -21.43
CA THR A 356 0.95 4.29 -20.11
C THR A 356 2.47 4.19 -20.11
N ARG A 357 3.03 3.08 -20.61
CA ARG A 357 4.48 2.88 -20.66
C ARG A 357 5.19 3.97 -21.46
N LYS A 358 4.69 4.30 -22.65
CA LYS A 358 5.29 5.34 -23.51
C LYS A 358 5.19 6.73 -22.86
N PHE A 359 4.05 7.06 -22.26
CA PHE A 359 3.85 8.30 -21.52
C PHE A 359 4.82 8.42 -20.33
N LEU A 360 4.89 7.39 -19.48
CA LEU A 360 5.80 7.35 -18.34
C LEU A 360 7.26 7.36 -18.79
N LYS A 361 7.63 6.63 -19.84
CA LYS A 361 8.98 6.69 -20.42
C LYS A 361 9.32 8.12 -20.85
N ALA A 362 8.41 8.83 -21.51
CA ALA A 362 8.66 10.20 -21.96
C ALA A 362 8.87 11.18 -20.80
N ARG A 363 8.16 11.00 -19.68
CA ARG A 363 8.26 11.84 -18.48
C ARG A 363 9.44 11.48 -17.57
N VAL A 364 9.66 10.19 -17.32
CA VAL A 364 10.67 9.67 -16.39
C VAL A 364 12.04 9.54 -17.06
N LEU A 365 12.08 9.01 -18.29
CA LEU A 365 13.29 8.72 -19.06
C LEU A 365 13.29 9.46 -20.41
N PRO A 366 13.28 10.82 -20.39
CA PRO A 366 13.35 11.60 -21.62
C PRO A 366 14.66 11.30 -22.37
N PRO A 367 14.69 11.45 -23.71
CA PRO A 367 15.90 11.25 -24.50
C PRO A 367 17.12 11.96 -23.89
N LEU A 368 18.23 11.22 -23.75
CA LEU A 368 19.42 11.70 -23.03
C LEU A 368 20.04 12.88 -23.75
N ARG A 369 20.13 14.03 -23.08
CA ARG A 369 20.94 15.17 -23.54
C ARG A 369 22.18 15.39 -22.66
N ASP A 370 22.01 15.24 -21.35
CA ASP A 370 23.12 15.23 -20.41
C ASP A 370 23.71 13.82 -20.27
N VAL A 371 24.95 13.68 -20.71
CA VAL A 371 25.78 12.48 -20.67
C VAL A 371 27.07 12.69 -19.87
N ARG A 372 27.23 13.85 -19.22
CA ARG A 372 28.45 14.21 -18.46
C ARG A 372 28.32 13.86 -16.99
N ASN A 373 27.13 14.05 -16.42
CA ASN A 373 26.84 13.70 -15.05
C ASN A 373 26.49 12.22 -14.92
N ARG A 374 26.76 11.64 -13.75
CA ARG A 374 26.33 10.27 -13.47
C ARG A 374 24.79 10.19 -13.43
N PRO A 375 24.19 9.06 -13.85
CA PRO A 375 22.73 8.91 -13.88
C PRO A 375 22.02 9.18 -12.55
N GLU A 376 22.64 8.88 -11.40
CA GLU A 376 22.12 9.12 -10.06
C GLU A 376 22.27 10.58 -9.57
N VAL A 377 23.07 11.40 -10.25
CA VAL A 377 23.35 12.79 -9.84
C VAL A 377 22.39 13.76 -10.54
N GLY A 378 21.66 14.54 -9.73
CA GLY A 378 20.72 15.55 -10.19
C GLY A 378 19.35 15.45 -9.50
N ASN A 379 18.46 16.37 -9.88
CA ASN A 379 17.13 16.53 -9.29
C ASN A 379 15.98 16.13 -10.22
N SER A 380 16.25 15.59 -11.40
CA SER A 380 15.18 15.02 -12.23
C SER A 380 14.63 13.74 -11.60
N LEU A 381 13.40 13.36 -11.98
CA LEU A 381 12.77 12.12 -11.54
C LEU A 381 13.63 10.88 -11.87
N ARG A 382 14.27 10.85 -13.05
CA ARG A 382 15.29 9.83 -13.39
C ARG A 382 16.35 9.74 -12.32
N ASN A 383 16.99 10.86 -11.98
CA ASN A 383 18.11 10.85 -11.04
C ASN A 383 17.67 10.36 -9.66
N LYS A 384 16.50 10.82 -9.18
CA LYS A 384 15.91 10.40 -7.90
C LYS A 384 15.68 8.88 -7.88
N LEU A 385 15.10 8.32 -8.94
CA LEU A 385 14.85 6.87 -9.04
C LEU A 385 16.12 6.03 -9.19
N VAL A 386 17.10 6.49 -9.97
CA VAL A 386 18.39 5.79 -10.10
C VAL A 386 19.13 5.74 -8.76
N ARG A 387 19.07 6.82 -7.95
CA ARG A 387 19.60 6.79 -6.57
C ARG A 387 18.97 5.69 -5.71
N LEU A 388 17.70 5.38 -5.91
CA LEU A 388 17.04 4.32 -5.15
C LEU A 388 17.53 2.91 -5.54
N MET A 389 18.09 2.71 -6.74
CA MET A 389 18.62 1.42 -7.19
C MET A 389 19.84 0.92 -6.38
N THR A 390 20.42 1.79 -5.56
CA THR A 390 21.52 1.46 -4.63
C THR A 390 21.13 1.70 -3.17
N HIS A 391 19.83 1.83 -2.89
CA HIS A 391 19.32 2.01 -1.53
C HIS A 391 19.52 0.74 -0.67
N ILE A 392 19.64 0.93 0.64
CA ILE A 392 19.90 -0.13 1.62
C ILE A 392 18.71 -1.10 1.71
N ASP A 393 17.49 -0.56 1.69
CA ASP A 393 16.26 -1.35 1.65
C ASP A 393 16.10 -2.07 0.31
N THR A 394 16.05 -3.40 0.35
CA THR A 394 16.00 -4.26 -0.83
C THR A 394 14.72 -4.10 -1.63
N ASP A 395 13.59 -3.83 -0.97
CA ASP A 395 12.29 -3.72 -1.63
C ASP A 395 12.21 -2.40 -2.39
N VAL A 396 12.61 -1.30 -1.77
CA VAL A 396 12.70 0.02 -2.44
C VAL A 396 13.64 -0.05 -3.65
N LYS A 397 14.81 -0.67 -3.46
CA LYS A 397 15.79 -0.88 -4.51
C LYS A 397 15.21 -1.67 -5.69
N HIS A 398 14.55 -2.79 -5.39
CA HIS A 398 13.99 -3.66 -6.40
C HIS A 398 12.85 -2.98 -7.17
N CYS A 399 11.90 -2.37 -6.47
CA CYS A 399 10.77 -1.67 -7.09
C CYS A 399 11.21 -0.52 -8.01
N ALA A 400 12.19 0.29 -7.58
CA ALA A 400 12.70 1.38 -8.40
C ALA A 400 13.42 0.87 -9.67
N ALA A 401 14.25 -0.16 -9.52
CA ALA A 401 14.96 -0.78 -10.64
C ALA A 401 14.00 -1.44 -11.63
N GLU A 402 13.01 -2.19 -11.12
CA GLU A 402 11.98 -2.86 -11.90
C GLU A 402 11.16 -1.87 -12.72
N PHE A 403 10.69 -0.78 -12.09
CA PHE A 403 9.94 0.27 -12.78
C PHE A 403 10.71 0.83 -13.97
N LEU A 404 11.99 1.20 -13.76
CA LEU A 404 12.84 1.72 -14.83
C LEU A 404 13.13 0.67 -15.92
N PHE A 405 13.24 -0.61 -15.55
CA PHE A 405 13.47 -1.70 -16.49
C PHE A 405 12.27 -1.93 -17.40
N VAL A 406 11.04 -1.92 -16.87
CA VAL A 406 9.80 -2.01 -17.65
C VAL A 406 9.64 -0.80 -18.59
N LEU A 407 9.97 0.42 -18.14
CA LEU A 407 9.98 1.60 -19.02
C LEU A 407 11.01 1.47 -20.16
N CYS A 408 12.07 0.68 -19.95
CA CYS A 408 13.07 0.34 -20.96
C CYS A 408 12.68 -0.85 -21.83
N LYS A 409 11.42 -1.32 -21.77
CA LYS A 409 10.93 -2.54 -22.45
C LYS A 409 11.73 -3.79 -22.07
N GLU A 410 12.17 -3.86 -20.81
CA GLU A 410 12.98 -4.98 -20.28
C GLU A 410 14.25 -5.23 -21.13
N SER A 411 14.77 -4.18 -21.78
CA SER A 411 15.98 -4.24 -22.58
C SER A 411 17.19 -3.85 -21.74
N VAL A 412 18.11 -4.80 -21.51
CA VAL A 412 19.36 -4.58 -20.77
C VAL A 412 20.14 -3.39 -21.33
N SER A 413 20.28 -3.31 -22.66
CA SER A 413 21.02 -2.22 -23.32
C SER A 413 20.40 -0.84 -23.05
N ARG A 414 19.07 -0.71 -23.16
CA ARG A 414 18.39 0.57 -22.85
C ARG A 414 18.46 0.90 -21.38
N PHE A 415 18.26 -0.10 -20.54
CA PHE A 415 18.30 0.07 -19.10
C PHE A 415 19.66 0.61 -18.67
N VAL A 416 20.75 -0.04 -19.10
CA VAL A 416 22.12 0.41 -18.84
C VAL A 416 22.39 1.81 -19.41
N LYS A 417 21.86 2.13 -20.61
CA LYS A 417 21.97 3.49 -21.19
C LYS A 417 21.43 4.57 -20.23
N TYR A 418 20.27 4.34 -19.60
CA TYR A 418 19.62 5.35 -18.76
C TYR A 418 20.07 5.32 -17.30
N THR A 419 20.57 4.20 -16.79
CA THR A 419 20.87 4.01 -15.35
C THR A 419 22.35 3.84 -15.05
N GLY A 420 23.17 3.48 -16.04
CA GLY A 420 24.56 3.06 -15.84
C GLY A 420 24.64 1.64 -15.27
N TYR A 421 25.57 0.84 -15.79
CA TYR A 421 25.68 -0.58 -15.42
C TYR A 421 25.96 -0.79 -13.93
N GLY A 422 26.70 0.11 -13.27
CA GLY A 422 26.95 0.02 -11.83
C GLY A 422 25.68 0.03 -10.99
N ASN A 423 24.70 0.88 -11.35
CA ASN A 423 23.40 0.93 -10.68
C ASN A 423 22.52 -0.25 -11.11
N ALA A 424 22.56 -0.63 -12.39
CA ALA A 424 21.75 -1.72 -12.97
C ALA A 424 22.16 -3.12 -12.51
N ALA A 425 23.44 -3.33 -12.17
CA ALA A 425 24.03 -4.64 -11.93
C ALA A 425 23.27 -5.47 -10.88
N GLY A 426 22.73 -4.82 -9.85
CA GLY A 426 21.94 -5.51 -8.81
C GLY A 426 20.69 -6.20 -9.36
N LEU A 427 19.92 -5.51 -10.22
CA LEU A 427 18.74 -6.09 -10.86
C LEU A 427 19.13 -7.13 -11.91
N LEU A 428 20.14 -6.82 -12.74
CA LEU A 428 20.60 -7.73 -13.79
C LEU A 428 21.14 -9.04 -13.22
N ALA A 429 21.86 -9.00 -12.10
CA ALA A 429 22.33 -10.21 -11.42
C ALA A 429 21.17 -11.02 -10.83
N ALA A 430 20.18 -10.36 -10.22
CA ALA A 430 19.01 -11.03 -9.65
C ALA A 430 18.14 -11.74 -10.71
N ARG A 431 18.14 -11.25 -11.96
CA ARG A 431 17.42 -11.85 -13.10
C ARG A 431 18.26 -12.77 -13.98
N GLY A 432 19.55 -12.94 -13.70
CA GLY A 432 20.44 -13.71 -14.57
C GLY A 432 20.63 -13.05 -15.95
N LEU A 433 20.59 -11.73 -16.04
CA LEU A 433 20.69 -10.95 -17.29
C LEU A 433 22.07 -10.29 -17.49
N MET A 434 23.08 -10.70 -16.72
CA MET A 434 24.42 -10.08 -16.76
C MET A 434 25.13 -10.32 -18.10
N ALA A 435 24.75 -11.36 -18.85
CA ALA A 435 25.25 -11.67 -20.18
C ALA A 435 24.60 -10.83 -21.31
N GLY A 436 23.66 -9.93 -20.98
CA GLY A 436 23.00 -9.07 -21.97
C GLY A 436 21.85 -9.74 -22.73
N GLY A 437 21.31 -10.84 -22.21
CA GLY A 437 20.12 -11.50 -22.72
C GLY A 437 18.87 -10.59 -22.70
N ARG A 438 17.88 -10.92 -23.50
CA ARG A 438 16.53 -10.32 -23.46
C ARG A 438 15.61 -11.27 -22.73
N GLU A 439 14.75 -10.77 -21.85
CA GLU A 439 13.59 -11.54 -21.41
C GLU A 439 12.58 -11.61 -22.58
N GLU A 440 11.90 -12.76 -22.74
CA GLU A 440 10.80 -12.95 -23.69
C GLU A 440 9.58 -12.12 -23.24
N GLY A 441 9.58 -10.81 -23.56
CA GLY A 441 8.45 -9.91 -23.30
C GLY A 441 7.71 -9.51 -24.57
N GLU A 442 6.38 -9.35 -24.48
CA GLU A 442 5.51 -8.87 -25.56
C GLU A 442 5.65 -7.35 -25.77
N TYR A 443 6.77 -6.91 -26.35
CA TYR A 443 7.06 -5.50 -26.59
C TYR A 443 7.04 -5.14 -28.08
N SER A 444 6.48 -3.96 -28.41
CA SER A 444 6.48 -3.44 -29.78
C SER A 444 7.89 -3.10 -30.27
N GLU A 445 8.06 -2.99 -31.59
CA GLU A 445 9.32 -2.62 -32.25
C GLU A 445 9.94 -1.31 -31.73
N ASP A 446 11.23 -1.18 -31.99
CA ASP A 446 12.11 -0.22 -31.35
C ASP A 446 12.16 1.12 -32.08
N GLU A 447 11.84 2.19 -31.35
CA GLU A 447 12.02 3.57 -31.82
C GLU A 447 13.42 4.04 -31.43
N ASP A 448 14.18 4.57 -32.39
CA ASP A 448 15.45 5.23 -32.10
C ASP A 448 15.17 6.48 -31.27
N THR A 449 15.73 6.49 -30.06
CA THR A 449 15.59 7.60 -29.09
C THR A 449 16.93 8.24 -28.79
N ASP A 450 17.97 7.88 -29.55
CA ASP A 450 19.30 8.45 -29.40
C ASP A 450 19.27 9.88 -29.96
N THR A 451 19.58 10.84 -29.09
CA THR A 451 19.77 12.23 -29.47
C THR A 451 21.10 12.40 -30.20
N GLU A 452 21.28 13.50 -30.92
CA GLU A 452 22.55 13.77 -31.59
C GLU A 452 23.69 13.92 -30.57
N GLU A 453 23.42 14.58 -29.42
CA GLU A 453 24.38 14.70 -28.32
C GLU A 453 24.81 13.34 -27.76
N TYR A 454 23.88 12.39 -27.64
CA TYR A 454 24.18 11.04 -27.19
C TYR A 454 24.96 10.25 -28.24
N LYS A 455 24.61 10.34 -29.53
CA LYS A 455 25.31 9.65 -30.62
C LYS A 455 26.78 10.06 -30.70
N GLU A 456 27.06 11.36 -30.58
CA GLU A 456 28.43 11.90 -30.55
C GLU A 456 29.23 11.43 -29.33
N ALA A 457 28.57 11.39 -28.16
CA ALA A 457 29.22 11.02 -26.90
C ALA A 457 29.40 9.51 -26.70
N LYS A 458 28.54 8.68 -27.31
CA LYS A 458 28.44 7.23 -27.11
C LYS A 458 29.78 6.48 -27.09
N PRO A 459 30.76 6.77 -27.99
CA PRO A 459 32.06 6.09 -27.97
C PRO A 459 32.89 6.38 -26.71
N ASN A 460 32.62 7.50 -26.03
CA ASN A 460 33.37 7.96 -24.86
C ASN A 460 32.60 7.76 -23.54
N ILE A 461 31.40 7.19 -23.57
CA ILE A 461 30.62 6.90 -22.36
C ILE A 461 31.14 5.61 -21.73
N ASN A 462 31.54 5.68 -20.46
CA ASN A 462 31.86 4.50 -19.68
C ASN A 462 30.55 3.77 -19.31
N PRO A 463 30.34 2.51 -19.74
CA PRO A 463 29.11 1.76 -19.47
C PRO A 463 28.83 1.56 -17.98
N VAL A 464 29.87 1.48 -17.14
CA VAL A 464 29.75 1.28 -15.68
C VAL A 464 29.20 2.53 -15.02
N THR A 465 29.78 3.70 -15.33
CA THR A 465 29.41 4.96 -14.67
C THR A 465 28.29 5.71 -15.40
N GLY A 466 27.95 5.32 -16.63
CA GLY A 466 26.88 5.91 -17.44
C GLY A 466 27.16 7.35 -17.88
N ARG A 467 28.42 7.78 -17.85
CA ARG A 467 28.84 9.14 -18.22
C ARG A 467 30.07 9.13 -19.13
N VAL A 468 30.28 10.23 -19.84
CA VAL A 468 31.53 10.53 -20.51
C VAL A 468 32.61 10.76 -19.46
N GLU A 469 33.67 9.97 -19.49
CA GLU A 469 34.84 10.16 -18.63
C GLU A 469 35.92 10.92 -19.39
N GLU A 470 36.58 11.84 -18.68
CA GLU A 470 37.79 12.46 -19.20
C GLU A 470 38.84 11.38 -19.39
N LYS A 471 39.55 11.41 -20.53
CA LYS A 471 40.66 10.50 -20.78
C LYS A 471 41.75 10.82 -19.75
N LEU A 472 41.88 9.95 -18.75
CA LEU A 472 42.97 10.02 -17.80
C LEU A 472 44.30 9.87 -18.55
N PRO A 473 45.36 10.60 -18.13
CA PRO A 473 46.70 10.40 -18.67
C PRO A 473 47.12 8.93 -18.45
N ASN A 474 47.83 8.37 -19.40
CA ASN A 474 48.22 6.97 -19.32
C ASN A 474 49.21 6.79 -18.14
N PRO A 475 48.90 5.97 -17.13
CA PRO A 475 49.79 5.78 -15.98
C PRO A 475 51.17 5.22 -16.37
N MET A 476 51.27 4.59 -17.53
CA MET A 476 52.50 4.00 -18.08
C MET A 476 53.24 4.95 -19.04
N GLU A 477 52.75 6.19 -19.19
CA GLU A 477 53.39 7.21 -20.02
C GLU A 477 54.74 7.62 -19.41
N GLY A 478 55.81 7.53 -20.20
CA GLY A 478 57.18 7.80 -19.74
C GLY A 478 57.90 6.62 -19.07
N MET A 479 57.25 5.46 -18.92
CA MET A 479 57.91 4.23 -18.43
C MET A 479 58.60 3.46 -19.58
N THR A 480 59.76 2.88 -19.31
CA THR A 480 60.41 1.92 -20.22
C THR A 480 59.67 0.59 -20.24
N GLU A 481 59.83 -0.22 -21.29
CA GLU A 481 59.17 -1.55 -21.35
C GLU A 481 59.53 -2.45 -20.15
N GLU A 482 60.79 -2.43 -19.71
CA GLU A 482 61.23 -3.16 -18.50
C GLU A 482 60.49 -2.70 -17.23
N GLN A 483 60.22 -1.39 -17.10
CA GLN A 483 59.46 -0.85 -15.98
C GLN A 483 57.98 -1.25 -16.05
N LYS A 484 57.41 -1.30 -17.26
CA LYS A 484 56.03 -1.77 -17.46
C LYS A 484 55.89 -3.24 -17.08
N GLU A 485 56.83 -4.09 -17.50
CA GLU A 485 56.86 -5.51 -17.14
C GLU A 485 57.02 -5.71 -15.64
N HIS A 486 57.89 -4.91 -14.99
CA HIS A 486 58.09 -4.97 -13.55
C HIS A 486 56.81 -4.63 -12.76
N GLU A 487 56.12 -3.54 -13.11
CA GLU A 487 54.85 -3.17 -12.46
C GLU A 487 53.73 -4.18 -12.77
N ALA A 488 53.68 -4.73 -13.99
CA ALA A 488 52.73 -5.80 -14.32
C ALA A 488 52.97 -7.05 -13.46
N MET A 489 54.22 -7.48 -13.28
CA MET A 489 54.55 -8.64 -12.46
C MET A 489 54.25 -8.41 -10.98
N LYS A 490 54.45 -7.18 -10.50
CA LYS A 490 54.06 -6.77 -9.15
C LYS A 490 52.54 -6.86 -8.95
N LEU A 491 51.74 -6.39 -9.91
CA LEU A 491 50.29 -6.53 -9.87
C LEU A 491 49.85 -8.00 -9.87
N VAL A 492 50.44 -8.84 -10.71
CA VAL A 492 50.16 -10.29 -10.75
C VAL A 492 50.44 -10.93 -9.40
N ASN A 493 51.59 -10.63 -8.79
CA ASN A 493 51.94 -11.16 -7.47
C ASN A 493 50.97 -10.67 -6.37
N MET A 494 50.48 -9.44 -6.47
CA MET A 494 49.45 -8.92 -5.55
C MET A 494 48.11 -9.64 -5.73
N PHE A 495 47.65 -9.85 -6.96
CA PHE A 495 46.42 -10.60 -7.25
C PHE A 495 46.50 -12.07 -6.79
N ASP A 496 47.61 -12.75 -7.07
CA ASP A 496 47.85 -14.14 -6.64
C ASP A 496 47.84 -14.24 -5.11
N LYS A 497 48.50 -13.30 -4.41
CA LYS A 497 48.46 -13.25 -2.94
C LYS A 497 47.04 -13.09 -2.41
N LEU A 498 46.28 -12.12 -2.91
CA LEU A 498 44.91 -11.87 -2.48
C LEU A 498 43.97 -13.06 -2.77
N SER A 499 44.18 -13.75 -3.90
CA SER A 499 43.41 -14.94 -4.26
C SER A 499 43.75 -16.13 -3.36
N ARG A 500 45.03 -16.36 -3.05
CA ARG A 500 45.47 -17.46 -2.16
C ARG A 500 45.02 -17.27 -0.72
N GLU A 501 45.02 -16.03 -0.25
CA GLU A 501 44.50 -15.65 1.07
C GLU A 501 42.96 -15.65 1.12
N LYS A 502 42.27 -15.99 0.01
CA LYS A 502 40.82 -15.99 -0.15
C LYS A 502 40.17 -14.63 0.16
N VAL A 503 40.92 -13.55 -0.02
CA VAL A 503 40.42 -12.18 0.11
C VAL A 503 39.56 -11.82 -1.10
N ILE A 504 39.92 -12.32 -2.29
CA ILE A 504 39.17 -12.15 -3.53
C ILE A 504 38.90 -13.51 -4.18
N GLN A 505 37.77 -13.65 -4.85
CA GLN A 505 37.44 -14.82 -5.67
C GLN A 505 37.05 -14.35 -7.08
N PRO A 506 37.76 -14.80 -8.13
CA PRO A 506 37.38 -14.52 -9.52
C PRO A 506 36.02 -15.16 -9.86
N MET A 507 35.09 -14.34 -10.34
CA MET A 507 33.76 -14.76 -10.79
C MET A 507 33.66 -14.59 -12.30
N GLY A 508 32.93 -15.48 -12.96
CA GLY A 508 32.53 -15.38 -14.36
C GLY A 508 31.01 -15.37 -14.50
N ILE A 509 30.53 -14.92 -15.66
CA ILE A 509 29.11 -14.97 -16.02
C ILE A 509 28.89 -16.27 -16.80
N THR A 510 27.94 -17.08 -16.35
CA THR A 510 27.53 -18.30 -17.07
C THR A 510 26.77 -17.95 -18.33
N PRO A 511 26.59 -18.87 -19.28
CA PRO A 511 25.74 -18.63 -20.44
C PRO A 511 24.28 -18.32 -20.08
N SER A 512 23.81 -18.89 -18.96
CA SER A 512 22.53 -18.53 -18.33
C SER A 512 22.51 -17.15 -17.63
N GLY A 513 23.58 -16.36 -17.79
CA GLY A 513 23.70 -14.98 -17.31
C GLY A 513 23.83 -14.81 -15.79
N ASN A 514 24.09 -15.89 -15.05
CA ASN A 514 24.29 -15.90 -13.61
C ASN A 514 25.79 -15.80 -13.24
N LEU A 515 26.07 -15.34 -12.01
CA LEU A 515 27.44 -15.29 -11.49
C LEU A 515 27.85 -16.64 -10.93
N ALA A 516 28.98 -17.17 -11.39
CA ALA A 516 29.60 -18.40 -10.87
C ALA A 516 31.11 -18.21 -10.70
N PRO A 517 31.80 -19.01 -9.87
CA PRO A 517 33.26 -19.03 -9.85
C PRO A 517 33.82 -19.19 -11.26
N MET A 518 34.88 -18.45 -11.59
CA MET A 518 35.39 -18.35 -12.96
C MET A 518 35.69 -19.72 -13.59
N GLU A 519 36.23 -20.66 -12.82
CA GLU A 519 36.47 -22.04 -13.27
C GLU A 519 35.20 -22.75 -13.74
N ASN A 520 34.09 -22.56 -13.02
CA ASN A 520 32.80 -23.15 -13.34
C ASN A 520 32.16 -22.47 -14.55
N ALA A 521 32.25 -21.14 -14.63
CA ALA A 521 31.75 -20.39 -15.79
C ALA A 521 32.48 -20.80 -17.07
N ILE A 522 33.82 -20.97 -17.02
CA ILE A 522 34.63 -21.40 -18.17
C ILE A 522 34.25 -22.82 -18.61
N ARG A 523 34.05 -23.75 -17.66
CA ARG A 523 33.60 -25.13 -17.97
C ARG A 523 32.24 -25.13 -18.65
N ASN A 524 31.28 -24.40 -18.11
CA ASN A 524 29.93 -24.31 -18.68
C ASN A 524 29.92 -23.73 -20.10
N ILE A 525 30.75 -22.72 -20.37
CA ILE A 525 30.92 -22.15 -21.72
C ILE A 525 31.55 -23.15 -22.69
N ALA A 526 32.50 -23.97 -22.21
CA ALA A 526 33.13 -25.01 -23.02
C ALA A 526 32.15 -26.15 -23.35
N ASP A 527 31.33 -26.54 -22.38
CA ASP A 527 30.33 -27.61 -22.54
C ASP A 527 29.21 -27.21 -23.51
N GLU A 528 28.68 -25.98 -23.46
CA GLU A 528 27.67 -25.50 -24.42
C GLU A 528 28.19 -25.40 -25.87
N ARG A 529 29.45 -24.95 -26.04
CA ARG A 529 30.08 -24.92 -27.38
C ARG A 529 30.25 -26.33 -27.94
N SER A 530 30.48 -27.32 -27.09
CA SER A 530 30.59 -28.73 -27.51
C SER A 530 29.23 -29.35 -27.86
N SER A 531 28.13 -28.92 -27.24
CA SER A 531 26.78 -29.38 -27.58
C SER A 531 26.18 -28.69 -28.82
N SER A 532 26.51 -27.42 -29.08
CA SER A 532 26.05 -26.72 -30.28
C SER A 532 26.71 -27.22 -31.57
N ASP A 533 27.93 -27.73 -31.49
CA ASP A 533 28.64 -28.32 -32.64
C ASP A 533 28.16 -29.75 -32.96
N SER A 534 27.42 -30.42 -32.07
CA SER A 534 26.83 -31.74 -32.32
C SER A 534 25.46 -31.69 -33.02
N ASP A 535 24.77 -30.55 -33.04
CA ASP A 535 23.42 -30.41 -33.66
C ASP A 535 23.47 -29.92 -35.12
N LEU A 536 24.64 -29.73 -35.72
CA LEU A 536 24.81 -29.43 -37.16
C LEU A 536 25.03 -30.67 -38.04
N GLY A 537 24.73 -31.86 -37.52
CA GLY A 537 24.82 -33.10 -38.26
C GLY A 537 23.65 -34.02 -37.98
N LEU A 538 22.51 -33.78 -38.64
CA LEU A 538 21.56 -34.75 -39.22
C LEU A 538 20.25 -34.02 -39.57
N ASP A 539 20.20 -33.40 -40.75
CA ASP A 539 19.27 -33.72 -41.85
C ASP A 539 19.62 -32.93 -43.11
#